data_AF-A0A916WLJ1-F1
#
_entry.id   AF-A0A916WLJ1-F1
#
_cell.length_a   1.000
_cell.length_b   1.000
_cell.length_c   1.000
_cell.angle_alpha   90.00
_cell.angle_beta   90.00
_cell.angle_gamma   90.00
#
_symmetry.space_group_name_H-M   'P 1'
#
loop_
_entity.id
_entity.type
_entity.pdbx_description
1 polymer ?
#
loop_
_entity_poly.entity_id
_entity_poly.type
_entity_poly.pdbx_seq_one_letter_code
_entity_poly.pdbx_strand_id
1 'polypeptide(L)'
;MAKGLVIGGAAFVVVIVVIIVVAVVLVSNATSARPSPQPFVERYLTAVSEGDAQAARAIDDRTLPEDGAADPETFRSDAVLQAATERISDVQIDDVQVFDRDSGRVTASYTLAGGRENLIVNVEWDESSDGWALRDGVFHAVEVAGGTSSVDDSIPFFLAGVPSTDPVAITPGRAAYLAYPGVYPFELALSQGVLSDPAAVPSQLQVTPGPDEDPDVVYVQLNREPTVADLITTPENG
;
A
#
# COMPACT_ATOMS: atom_id res chain seq x y z
N MET A 1 28.51 -50.12 -31.78
CA MET A 1 28.75 -49.22 -30.63
C MET A 1 27.85 -48.01 -30.83
N ALA A 2 26.81 -47.84 -30.00
CA ALA A 2 26.66 -46.76 -29.01
C ALA A 2 26.45 -45.37 -29.66
N LYS A 3 25.43 -44.55 -29.37
CA LYS A 3 24.37 -44.50 -28.34
C LYS A 3 23.27 -43.56 -28.88
N GLY A 4 22.00 -43.89 -28.65
CA GLY A 4 20.90 -42.95 -28.79
C GLY A 4 20.96 -41.88 -27.70
N LEU A 5 20.63 -40.63 -28.04
CA LEU A 5 20.48 -39.55 -27.08
C LEU A 5 18.99 -39.16 -27.03
N VAL A 6 18.34 -39.62 -25.97
CA VAL A 6 17.06 -39.10 -25.49
C VAL A 6 17.38 -37.91 -24.60
N ILE A 7 16.85 -36.73 -24.89
CA ILE A 7 16.65 -35.67 -23.90
C ILE A 7 15.24 -35.15 -24.13
N GLY A 8 14.33 -35.59 -23.27
CA GLY A 8 13.01 -35.01 -23.11
C GLY A 8 13.03 -33.85 -22.13
N GLY A 9 11.97 -33.04 -22.21
CA GLY A 9 11.36 -32.34 -21.09
C GLY A 9 12.20 -31.28 -20.37
N ALA A 10 12.01 -30.03 -20.75
CA ALA A 10 11.96 -28.94 -19.78
C ALA A 10 11.06 -27.84 -20.36
N ALA A 11 9.89 -27.68 -19.73
CA ALA A 11 9.02 -26.54 -19.95
C ALA A 11 9.81 -25.26 -19.76
N PHE A 12 9.73 -24.37 -20.74
CA PHE A 12 10.31 -23.03 -20.69
C PHE A 12 9.50 -22.25 -19.63
N VAL A 13 9.95 -22.26 -18.38
CA VAL A 13 9.52 -21.27 -17.39
C VAL A 13 10.15 -19.97 -17.85
N VAL A 14 9.35 -19.14 -18.51
CA VAL A 14 9.72 -17.80 -18.93
C VAL A 14 9.88 -16.97 -17.65
N VAL A 15 11.11 -16.92 -17.14
CA VAL A 15 11.51 -15.93 -16.15
C VAL A 15 11.52 -14.59 -16.87
N ILE A 16 10.49 -13.79 -16.64
CA ILE A 16 10.45 -12.38 -17.08
C ILE A 16 11.48 -11.65 -16.22
N VAL A 17 12.66 -11.44 -16.80
CA VAL A 17 13.68 -10.54 -16.25
C VAL A 17 13.23 -9.12 -16.60
N VAL A 18 12.60 -8.43 -15.65
CA VAL A 18 12.29 -7.00 -15.77
C VAL A 18 13.62 -6.25 -15.72
N ILE A 19 14.03 -5.66 -16.85
CA ILE A 19 15.20 -4.80 -16.95
C ILE A 19 14.74 -3.40 -16.51
N ILE A 20 15.06 -3.03 -15.27
CA ILE A 20 14.79 -1.70 -14.73
C ILE A 20 15.74 -0.72 -15.42
N VAL A 21 15.18 0.18 -16.25
CA VAL A 21 15.93 1.29 -16.84
C VAL A 21 15.68 2.52 -15.98
N VAL A 22 16.62 2.82 -15.08
CA VAL A 22 16.63 4.08 -14.33
C VAL A 22 17.09 5.20 -15.26
N ALA A 23 16.15 5.99 -15.78
CA ALA A 23 16.47 7.23 -16.48
C ALA A 23 16.71 8.34 -15.43
N VAL A 24 17.98 8.59 -15.07
CA VAL A 24 18.33 9.73 -14.21
C VAL A 24 18.26 11.02 -15.04
N VAL A 25 17.19 11.81 -14.86
CA VAL A 25 17.07 13.14 -15.46
C VAL A 25 17.79 14.15 -14.56
N LEU A 26 19.06 14.44 -14.88
CA LEU A 26 19.84 15.46 -14.17
C LEU A 26 19.45 16.87 -14.66
N VAL A 27 18.39 17.46 -14.09
CA VAL A 27 18.16 18.91 -14.22
C VAL A 27 19.04 19.63 -13.19
N SER A 28 20.27 19.97 -13.59
CA SER A 28 21.20 20.73 -12.76
C SER A 28 21.06 22.24 -13.01
N ASN A 29 20.32 22.94 -12.16
CA ASN A 29 20.37 24.40 -12.09
C ASN A 29 21.35 24.83 -10.99
N ALA A 30 22.56 25.21 -11.41
CA ALA A 30 23.65 25.62 -10.52
C ALA A 30 23.36 26.98 -9.88
N THR A 31 22.74 27.00 -8.69
CA THR A 31 22.79 28.13 -7.76
C THR A 31 22.61 27.59 -6.34
N SER A 32 23.70 27.36 -5.58
CA SER A 32 23.71 27.03 -4.14
C SER A 32 22.54 26.15 -3.64
N ALA A 33 22.12 25.18 -4.45
CA ALA A 33 20.88 24.44 -4.27
C ALA A 33 21.17 23.17 -3.48
N ARG A 34 20.20 22.77 -2.64
CA ARG A 34 20.22 21.45 -1.98
C ARG A 34 20.38 20.34 -3.03
N PRO A 35 20.93 19.17 -2.66
CA PRO A 35 20.95 17.99 -3.54
C PRO A 35 19.56 17.71 -4.13
N SER A 36 19.46 17.14 -5.33
CA SER A 36 18.16 16.77 -5.90
C SER A 36 17.38 15.83 -4.96
N PRO A 37 16.06 15.98 -4.80
CA PRO A 37 15.22 15.05 -4.03
C PRO A 37 15.00 13.70 -4.72
N GLN A 38 15.36 13.57 -6.00
CA GLN A 38 15.11 12.36 -6.79
C GLN A 38 15.63 11.08 -6.12
N PRO A 39 16.91 10.96 -5.72
CA PRO A 39 17.42 9.72 -5.11
C PRO A 39 16.72 9.37 -3.80
N PHE A 40 16.22 10.38 -3.07
CA PHE A 40 15.48 10.17 -1.83
C PHE A 40 14.11 9.56 -2.09
N VAL A 41 13.35 10.12 -3.04
CA VAL A 41 12.03 9.58 -3.44
C VAL A 41 12.17 8.22 -4.11
N GLU A 42 13.18 8.04 -4.95
CA GLU A 42 13.46 6.77 -5.63
C GLU A 42 13.76 5.64 -4.62
N ARG A 43 14.55 5.92 -3.58
CA ARG A 43 14.79 4.96 -2.50
C ARG A 43 13.50 4.58 -1.78
N TYR A 44 12.63 5.54 -1.51
CA TYR A 44 11.36 5.29 -0.85
C TYR A 44 10.42 4.42 -1.70
N LEU A 45 10.20 4.77 -2.96
CA LEU A 45 9.34 4.00 -3.85
C LEU A 45 9.92 2.61 -4.18
N THR A 46 11.25 2.47 -4.19
CA THR A 46 11.92 1.17 -4.32
C THR A 46 11.62 0.29 -3.12
N ALA A 47 11.70 0.80 -1.90
CA ALA A 47 11.36 0.03 -0.69
C ALA A 47 9.92 -0.48 -0.73
N VAL A 48 8.97 0.36 -1.13
CA VAL A 48 7.56 -0.03 -1.31
C VAL A 48 7.42 -1.11 -2.40
N SER A 49 8.10 -0.96 -3.53
CA SER A 49 8.07 -1.92 -4.65
C SER A 49 8.67 -3.28 -4.29
N GLU A 50 9.77 -3.29 -3.54
CA GLU A 50 10.46 -4.51 -3.07
C GLU A 50 9.74 -5.17 -1.89
N GLY A 51 8.79 -4.46 -1.27
CA GLY A 51 8.05 -4.86 -0.09
C GLY A 51 8.87 -4.86 1.19
N ASP A 52 9.78 -3.90 1.29
CA ASP A 52 10.49 -3.54 2.51
C ASP A 52 9.74 -2.39 3.19
N ALA A 53 8.67 -2.76 3.91
CA ALA A 53 7.87 -1.80 4.65
C ALA A 53 8.71 -1.16 5.76
N GLN A 54 9.65 -1.89 6.38
CA GLN A 54 10.55 -1.33 7.37
C GLN A 54 11.37 -0.15 6.82
N ALA A 55 11.97 -0.28 5.63
CA ALA A 55 12.73 0.78 5.00
C ALA A 55 11.85 1.94 4.52
N ALA A 56 10.64 1.65 4.03
CA ALA A 56 9.68 2.67 3.65
C ALA A 56 9.24 3.51 4.86
N ARG A 57 8.98 2.86 6.00
CA ARG A 57 8.57 3.50 7.26
C ARG A 57 9.62 4.43 7.85
N ALA A 58 10.88 4.02 7.77
CA ALA A 58 12.00 4.86 8.18
C ALA A 58 12.06 6.22 7.43
N ILE A 59 11.34 6.34 6.31
CA ILE A 59 11.28 7.55 5.49
C ILE A 59 9.98 8.33 5.72
N ASP A 60 8.83 7.65 5.83
CA ASP A 60 7.51 8.28 5.81
C ASP A 60 6.79 8.36 7.16
N ASP A 61 7.34 7.81 8.25
CA ASP A 61 6.73 7.90 9.61
C ASP A 61 6.49 9.35 10.07
N ARG A 62 7.18 10.33 9.47
CA ARG A 62 6.97 11.77 9.74
C ARG A 62 5.72 12.35 9.08
N THR A 63 5.14 11.64 8.13
CA THR A 63 3.96 12.06 7.35
C THR A 63 2.66 11.49 7.91
N LEU A 64 2.73 10.80 9.05
CA LEU A 64 1.56 10.23 9.70
C LEU A 64 0.59 11.33 10.14
N PRO A 65 -0.73 11.13 9.99
CA PRO A 65 -1.73 12.08 10.46
C PRO A 65 -1.56 12.37 11.97
N GLU A 66 -1.54 13.65 12.35
CA GLU A 66 -1.34 14.06 13.75
C GLU A 66 -2.55 13.74 14.65
N ASP A 67 -3.73 13.54 14.07
CA ASP A 67 -5.00 13.35 14.79
C ASP A 67 -5.27 11.90 15.19
N GLY A 68 -4.39 10.96 14.82
CA GLY A 68 -4.52 9.54 15.13
C GLY A 68 -5.76 8.90 14.51
N ALA A 69 -6.24 9.43 13.38
CA ALA A 69 -7.46 8.95 12.71
C ALA A 69 -7.34 7.52 12.15
N ALA A 70 -6.12 7.00 11.98
CA ALA A 70 -5.85 5.68 11.44
C ALA A 70 -4.70 4.98 12.18
N ASP A 71 -4.73 3.64 12.23
CA ASP A 71 -3.63 2.81 12.71
C ASP A 71 -2.48 2.81 11.67
N PRO A 72 -1.29 3.33 12.02
CA PRO A 72 -0.17 3.44 11.09
C PRO A 72 0.76 2.21 11.08
N GLU A 73 0.50 1.22 11.94
CA GLU A 73 1.43 0.13 12.23
C GLU A 73 1.00 -1.18 11.58
N THR A 74 -0.27 -1.56 11.75
CA THR A 74 -0.74 -2.92 11.51
C THR A 74 -0.56 -3.35 10.05
N PHE A 75 -0.94 -2.50 9.09
CA PHE A 75 -0.87 -2.83 7.66
C PHE A 75 0.31 -2.21 6.90
N ARG A 76 1.05 -1.27 7.49
CA ARG A 76 2.38 -0.83 7.00
C ARG A 76 3.47 -1.77 7.49
N SER A 77 3.23 -3.08 7.44
CA SER A 77 4.18 -4.10 7.90
C SER A 77 4.72 -4.93 6.73
N ASP A 78 5.92 -5.49 6.90
CA ASP A 78 6.53 -6.35 5.88
C ASP A 78 5.64 -7.55 5.56
N ALA A 79 4.97 -8.11 6.58
CA ALA A 79 4.06 -9.23 6.42
C ALA A 79 2.91 -8.91 5.45
N VAL A 80 2.31 -7.72 5.57
CA VAL A 80 1.20 -7.32 4.68
C VAL A 80 1.72 -6.95 3.30
N LEU A 81 2.75 -6.11 3.22
CA LEU A 81 3.27 -5.63 1.94
C LEU A 81 3.87 -6.76 1.09
N GLN A 82 4.54 -7.75 1.69
CA GLN A 82 5.08 -8.90 0.96
C GLN A 82 3.99 -9.90 0.55
N ALA A 83 2.86 -9.93 1.25
CA ALA A 83 1.73 -10.78 0.92
C ALA A 83 0.76 -10.14 -0.10
N ALA A 84 1.05 -8.92 -0.56
CA ALA A 84 0.36 -8.32 -1.70
C ALA A 84 0.45 -9.25 -2.92
N THR A 85 -0.68 -9.48 -3.59
CA THR A 85 -0.72 -10.21 -4.86
C THR A 85 -0.01 -9.43 -5.96
N GLU A 86 -0.10 -8.10 -5.91
CA GLU A 86 0.65 -7.18 -6.77
C GLU A 86 1.11 -5.99 -5.94
N ARG A 87 2.34 -5.52 -6.18
CA ARG A 87 2.90 -4.29 -5.60
C ARG A 87 3.12 -3.29 -6.73
N ILE A 88 3.36 -2.03 -6.37
CA ILE A 88 3.83 -1.06 -7.37
C ILE A 88 5.11 -1.58 -8.04
N SER A 89 5.21 -1.41 -9.33
CA SER A 89 6.33 -1.84 -10.15
C SER A 89 6.64 -0.81 -11.24
N ASP A 90 7.70 -1.02 -12.03
CA ASP A 90 8.13 -0.12 -13.11
C ASP A 90 8.19 1.37 -12.71
N VAL A 91 8.61 1.61 -11.47
CA VAL A 91 8.71 2.96 -10.89
C VAL A 91 9.72 3.76 -11.70
N GLN A 92 9.29 4.92 -12.20
CA GLN A 92 10.12 5.84 -12.95
C GLN A 92 9.91 7.25 -12.42
N ILE A 93 10.99 7.98 -12.20
CA ILE A 93 10.93 9.42 -11.91
C ILE A 93 10.83 10.15 -13.25
N ASP A 94 9.72 10.85 -13.46
CA ASP A 94 9.41 11.53 -14.72
C ASP A 94 9.85 13.00 -14.71
N ASP A 95 9.67 13.67 -13.57
CA ASP A 95 9.99 15.08 -13.43
C ASP A 95 10.32 15.46 -11.99
N VAL A 96 11.19 16.47 -11.83
CA VAL A 96 11.60 17.01 -10.54
C VAL A 96 11.49 18.52 -10.59
N GLN A 97 10.58 19.07 -9.79
CA GLN A 97 10.36 20.50 -9.66
C GLN A 97 10.79 20.95 -8.27
N VAL A 98 11.70 21.91 -8.22
CA VAL A 98 12.14 22.53 -6.98
C VAL A 98 11.51 23.91 -6.93
N PHE A 99 10.60 24.15 -5.98
CA PHE A 99 9.82 25.40 -5.92
C PHE A 99 10.63 26.52 -5.25
N ASP A 100 11.39 26.17 -4.21
CA ASP A 100 12.31 27.04 -3.50
C ASP A 100 13.56 26.24 -3.04
N ARG A 101 14.38 26.74 -2.12
CA ARG A 101 15.58 26.01 -1.68
C ARG A 101 15.26 24.74 -0.88
N ASP A 102 14.13 24.73 -0.19
CA ASP A 102 13.80 23.79 0.87
C ASP A 102 12.49 23.02 0.58
N SER A 103 11.85 23.22 -0.58
CA SER A 103 10.66 22.48 -0.99
C SER A 103 10.69 22.08 -2.46
N GLY A 104 10.07 20.94 -2.77
CA GLY A 104 10.00 20.42 -4.11
C GLY A 104 8.88 19.40 -4.29
N ARG A 105 8.75 18.98 -5.55
CA ARG A 105 7.81 17.99 -6.02
C ARG A 105 8.53 17.04 -6.97
N VAL A 106 8.32 15.75 -6.75
CA VAL A 106 8.78 14.70 -7.64
C VAL A 106 7.56 14.05 -8.28
N THR A 107 7.51 14.05 -9.60
CA THR A 107 6.50 13.29 -10.35
C THR A 107 7.11 11.96 -10.73
N ALA A 108 6.43 10.88 -10.37
CA ALA A 108 6.81 9.52 -10.72
C ALA A 108 5.66 8.83 -11.45
N SER A 109 5.97 7.77 -12.17
CA SER A 109 4.99 6.82 -12.69
C SER A 109 5.31 5.42 -12.21
N TYR A 110 4.27 4.62 -12.01
CA TYR A 110 4.35 3.23 -11.55
C TYR A 110 3.30 2.38 -12.27
N THR A 111 3.47 1.07 -12.22
CA THR A 111 2.48 0.09 -12.66
C THR A 111 1.85 -0.57 -11.43
N LEU A 112 0.51 -0.64 -11.38
CA LEU A 112 -0.27 -1.36 -10.38
C LEU A 112 -1.56 -1.90 -11.02
N ALA A 113 -1.96 -3.12 -10.65
CA ALA A 113 -3.09 -3.84 -11.24
C ALA A 113 -3.03 -3.88 -12.79
N GLY A 114 -1.82 -3.94 -13.36
CA GLY A 114 -1.57 -3.88 -14.80
C GLY A 114 -1.82 -2.51 -15.47
N GLY A 115 -2.16 -1.47 -14.70
CA GLY A 115 -2.31 -0.09 -15.16
C GLY A 115 -1.09 0.76 -14.84
N ARG A 116 -0.66 1.65 -15.76
CA ARG A 116 0.37 2.64 -15.48
C ARG A 116 -0.27 3.94 -15.00
N GLU A 117 0.15 4.41 -13.84
CA GLU A 117 -0.41 5.57 -13.16
C GLU A 117 0.70 6.55 -12.76
N ASN A 118 0.31 7.78 -12.43
CA ASN A 118 1.22 8.85 -12.02
C ASN A 118 1.05 9.13 -10.53
N LEU A 119 2.17 9.33 -9.83
CA LEU A 119 2.26 9.69 -8.43
C LEU A 119 2.98 11.03 -8.29
N ILE A 120 2.41 11.92 -7.47
CA ILE A 120 3.06 13.17 -7.07
C ILE A 120 3.53 13.03 -5.63
N VAL A 121 4.83 13.19 -5.42
CA VAL A 121 5.44 13.16 -4.09
C VAL A 121 5.95 14.55 -3.75
N ASN A 122 5.39 15.17 -2.72
CA ASN A 122 5.88 16.45 -2.21
C ASN A 122 6.95 16.20 -1.15
N VAL A 123 8.01 16.99 -1.20
CA VAL A 123 9.17 16.87 -0.33
C VAL A 123 9.57 18.22 0.24
N GLU A 124 10.15 18.19 1.43
CA GLU A 124 10.74 19.36 2.06
C GLU A 124 12.13 19.03 2.62
N TRP A 125 12.98 20.04 2.72
CA TRP A 125 14.30 19.91 3.30
C TRP A 125 14.19 20.01 4.82
N ASP A 126 14.60 18.96 5.51
CA ASP A 126 14.73 18.92 6.95
C ASP A 126 16.14 19.37 7.35
N GLU A 127 16.25 20.61 7.83
CA GLU A 127 17.50 21.19 8.33
C GLU A 127 18.10 20.40 9.50
N SER A 128 17.30 19.65 10.26
CA SER A 128 17.80 18.88 11.41
C SER A 128 18.54 17.61 10.99
N SER A 129 18.13 16.99 9.88
CA SER A 129 18.79 15.82 9.30
C SER A 129 19.73 16.17 8.15
N ASP A 130 19.77 17.44 7.74
CA ASP A 130 20.47 17.93 6.55
C ASP A 130 20.13 17.07 5.32
N GLY A 131 18.83 16.79 5.13
CA GLY A 131 18.33 15.92 4.06
C GLY A 131 16.88 16.21 3.69
N TRP A 132 16.40 15.53 2.65
CA TRP A 132 14.99 15.59 2.24
C TRP A 132 14.11 14.74 3.18
N ALA A 133 12.88 15.18 3.37
CA ALA A 133 11.80 14.48 4.04
C ALA A 133 10.56 14.50 3.13
N LEU A 134 9.70 13.50 3.26
CA LEU A 134 8.38 13.52 2.63
C LEU A 134 7.49 14.52 3.37
N ARG A 135 6.68 15.27 2.62
CA ARG A 135 5.57 16.05 3.18
C ARG A 135 4.31 15.21 3.33
N ASP A 136 4.05 14.39 2.33
CA ASP A 136 2.86 13.56 2.24
C ASP A 136 3.28 12.09 2.12
N GLY A 137 2.55 11.23 2.82
CA GLY A 137 2.70 9.79 2.71
C GLY A 137 2.20 9.28 1.36
N VAL A 138 2.76 8.15 0.91
CA VAL A 138 2.26 7.43 -0.28
C VAL A 138 1.34 6.27 0.12
N PHE A 139 1.22 6.01 1.43
CA PHE A 139 0.22 5.11 1.99
C PHE A 139 -1.18 5.73 1.97
N HIS A 140 -2.19 4.88 2.06
CA HIS A 140 -3.58 5.30 2.05
C HIS A 140 -4.38 4.61 3.16
N ALA A 141 -5.48 5.23 3.59
CA ALA A 141 -6.33 4.69 4.63
C ALA A 141 -7.30 3.64 4.08
N VAL A 142 -7.45 2.53 4.80
CA VAL A 142 -8.35 1.41 4.46
C VAL A 142 -9.38 1.26 5.58
N GLU A 143 -10.66 1.23 5.22
CA GLU A 143 -11.76 1.12 6.19
C GLU A 143 -12.87 0.16 5.67
N VAL A 144 -13.59 -0.49 6.59
CA VAL A 144 -14.79 -1.27 6.27
C VAL A 144 -15.99 -0.74 7.06
N ALA A 145 -17.02 -0.27 6.35
CA ALA A 145 -18.20 0.36 6.94
C ALA A 145 -19.48 -0.48 6.75
N GLY A 146 -20.27 -0.62 7.82
CA GLY A 146 -21.52 -1.39 7.86
C GLY A 146 -22.79 -0.54 7.69
N GLY A 147 -23.71 -0.96 6.82
CA GLY A 147 -24.90 -0.19 6.45
C GLY A 147 -26.15 -0.27 7.35
N THR A 148 -26.12 -0.94 8.52
CA THR A 148 -27.34 -1.13 9.34
C THR A 148 -27.64 0.06 10.26
N SER A 149 -27.70 1.27 9.70
CA SER A 149 -28.38 2.47 10.24
C SER A 149 -28.09 2.96 11.68
N SER A 150 -27.24 2.32 12.46
CA SER A 150 -26.90 2.77 13.81
C SER A 150 -25.63 2.12 14.32
N VAL A 151 -24.53 2.23 13.59
CA VAL A 151 -23.24 1.99 14.24
C VAL A 151 -22.10 2.74 13.56
N ASP A 152 -21.47 3.61 14.35
CA ASP A 152 -20.09 4.07 14.22
C ASP A 152 -19.07 2.91 14.48
N ASP A 153 -19.46 1.65 14.23
CA ASP A 153 -18.64 0.47 14.50
C ASP A 153 -17.90 0.04 13.24
N SER A 154 -16.58 -0.04 13.35
CA SER A 154 -15.76 -0.65 12.32
C SER A 154 -16.02 -2.15 12.25
N ILE A 155 -16.17 -2.66 11.04
CA ILE A 155 -16.27 -4.12 10.81
C ILE A 155 -14.85 -4.70 10.78
N PRO A 156 -14.54 -5.75 11.57
CA PRO A 156 -13.22 -6.36 11.55
C PRO A 156 -12.99 -7.10 10.23
N PHE A 157 -11.77 -7.05 9.73
CA PHE A 157 -11.37 -7.66 8.46
C PHE A 157 -9.92 -8.14 8.50
N PHE A 158 -9.54 -8.93 7.50
CA PHE A 158 -8.18 -9.35 7.23
C PHE A 158 -7.69 -8.68 5.95
N LEU A 159 -6.51 -8.05 6.04
CA LEU A 159 -5.76 -7.59 4.88
C LEU A 159 -4.49 -8.44 4.77
N ALA A 160 -4.35 -9.16 3.67
CA ALA A 160 -3.28 -10.12 3.44
C ALA A 160 -3.12 -11.13 4.60
N GLY A 161 -4.25 -11.56 5.18
CA GLY A 161 -4.30 -12.48 6.32
C GLY A 161 -3.97 -11.86 7.69
N VAL A 162 -3.61 -10.58 7.74
CA VAL A 162 -3.38 -9.84 9.00
C VAL A 162 -4.70 -9.19 9.43
N PRO A 163 -5.16 -9.39 10.67
CA PRO A 163 -6.40 -8.81 11.14
C PRO A 163 -6.26 -7.30 11.40
N SER A 164 -7.34 -6.56 11.15
CA SER A 164 -7.43 -5.11 11.38
C SER A 164 -7.30 -4.75 12.87
N THR A 165 -8.17 -5.29 13.72
CA THR A 165 -8.05 -5.24 15.19
C THR A 165 -7.94 -6.67 15.72
N ASP A 166 -7.86 -6.86 17.05
CA ASP A 166 -8.30 -8.15 17.60
C ASP A 166 -9.72 -8.39 17.09
N PRO A 167 -9.95 -9.40 16.23
CA PRO A 167 -11.26 -9.61 15.62
C PRO A 167 -12.33 -9.83 16.70
N VAL A 168 -11.94 -10.24 17.92
CA VAL A 168 -12.82 -10.45 19.09
C VAL A 168 -13.35 -9.14 19.70
N ALA A 169 -12.77 -7.98 19.37
CA ALA A 169 -13.13 -6.68 19.92
C ALA A 169 -13.77 -5.75 18.86
N ILE A 170 -15.11 -5.75 18.79
CA ILE A 170 -15.86 -4.69 18.07
C ILE A 170 -15.72 -3.41 18.91
N THR A 171 -14.99 -2.42 18.39
CA THR A 171 -14.78 -1.15 19.08
C THR A 171 -15.40 -0.02 18.24
N PRO A 172 -16.26 0.83 18.82
CA PRO A 172 -16.81 1.99 18.10
C PRO A 172 -15.75 3.06 17.88
N GLY A 173 -15.76 3.70 16.70
CA GLY A 173 -15.16 5.04 16.52
C GLY A 173 -13.87 5.17 15.72
N ARG A 174 -13.79 4.48 14.56
CA ARG A 174 -12.77 4.52 13.48
C ARG A 174 -11.74 3.40 13.54
N ALA A 175 -11.75 2.52 12.55
CA ALA A 175 -10.64 1.61 12.28
C ALA A 175 -10.19 1.77 10.81
N ALA A 176 -9.77 2.99 10.49
CA ALA A 176 -8.97 3.21 9.30
C ALA A 176 -7.56 2.68 9.57
N TYR A 177 -6.98 1.97 8.61
CA TYR A 177 -5.62 1.45 8.67
C TYR A 177 -4.81 2.01 7.53
N LEU A 178 -3.60 2.46 7.81
CA LEU A 178 -2.72 2.89 6.74
C LEU A 178 -2.05 1.67 6.13
N ALA A 179 -2.17 1.53 4.81
CA ALA A 179 -1.53 0.48 4.03
C ALA A 179 -0.70 1.10 2.91
N TYR A 180 0.42 0.44 2.58
CA TYR A 180 1.19 0.81 1.40
C TYR A 180 0.43 0.44 0.12
N PRO A 181 0.70 1.11 -1.01
CA PRO A 181 0.06 0.77 -2.27
C PRO A 181 0.32 -0.66 -2.73
N GLY A 182 -0.73 -1.33 -3.19
CA GLY A 182 -0.69 -2.73 -3.58
C GLY A 182 -2.08 -3.32 -3.78
N VAL A 183 -2.14 -4.54 -4.32
CA VAL A 183 -3.35 -5.35 -4.40
C VAL A 183 -3.22 -6.47 -3.37
N TYR A 184 -4.09 -6.45 -2.37
CA TYR A 184 -4.01 -7.34 -1.22
C TYR A 184 -5.15 -8.35 -1.23
N PRO A 185 -4.92 -9.62 -0.83
CA PRO A 185 -6.01 -10.50 -0.42
C PRO A 185 -6.83 -9.81 0.68
N PHE A 186 -8.15 -9.80 0.54
CA PHE A 186 -9.06 -9.15 1.48
C PHE A 186 -10.17 -10.10 1.87
N GLU A 187 -10.46 -10.16 3.18
CA GLU A 187 -11.54 -10.97 3.71
C GLU A 187 -12.19 -10.26 4.90
N LEU A 188 -13.50 -10.35 5.06
CA LEU A 188 -14.15 -9.90 6.28
C LEU A 188 -13.92 -10.92 7.40
N ALA A 189 -13.71 -10.44 8.62
CA ALA A 189 -13.68 -11.29 9.81
C ALA A 189 -15.11 -11.61 10.31
N LEU A 190 -16.05 -11.80 9.38
CA LEU A 190 -17.46 -12.06 9.64
C LEU A 190 -17.94 -13.28 8.85
N SER A 191 -18.79 -14.08 9.48
CA SER A 191 -19.46 -15.18 8.80
C SER A 191 -20.40 -14.68 7.70
N GLN A 192 -20.39 -15.40 6.57
CA GLN A 192 -21.21 -15.10 5.39
C GLN A 192 -22.71 -14.97 5.70
N GLY A 193 -23.21 -15.64 6.74
CA GLY A 193 -24.62 -15.61 7.15
C GLY A 193 -25.09 -14.26 7.74
N VAL A 194 -24.16 -13.37 8.09
CA VAL A 194 -24.49 -12.00 8.57
C VAL A 194 -24.64 -11.03 7.41
N LEU A 195 -24.01 -11.29 6.27
CA LEU A 195 -23.98 -10.40 5.11
C LEU A 195 -25.27 -10.49 4.31
N SER A 196 -25.82 -9.33 3.91
CA SER A 196 -26.97 -9.26 3.01
C SER A 196 -26.63 -9.69 1.60
N ASP A 197 -25.43 -9.32 1.15
CA ASP A 197 -24.87 -9.72 -0.14
C ASP A 197 -23.39 -10.09 0.03
N PRO A 198 -23.10 -11.37 0.36
CA PRO A 198 -21.73 -11.83 0.50
C PRO A 198 -20.91 -11.72 -0.79
N ALA A 199 -21.56 -11.72 -1.97
CA ALA A 199 -20.89 -11.63 -3.26
C ALA A 199 -20.42 -10.20 -3.58
N ALA A 200 -20.94 -9.18 -2.87
CA ALA A 200 -20.50 -7.80 -3.01
C ALA A 200 -19.17 -7.52 -2.28
N VAL A 201 -18.71 -8.43 -1.42
CA VAL A 201 -17.43 -8.30 -0.73
C VAL A 201 -16.29 -8.66 -1.70
N PRO A 202 -15.34 -7.76 -1.96
CA PRO A 202 -14.24 -8.06 -2.86
C PRO A 202 -13.30 -9.09 -2.23
N SER A 203 -12.73 -10.00 -3.02
CA SER A 203 -11.68 -10.93 -2.54
C SER A 203 -10.29 -10.29 -2.49
N GLN A 204 -10.14 -9.13 -3.13
CA GLN A 204 -8.91 -8.36 -3.15
C GLN A 204 -9.22 -6.88 -3.02
N LEU A 205 -8.38 -6.17 -2.27
CA LEU A 205 -8.43 -4.72 -2.13
C LEU A 205 -7.23 -4.10 -2.82
N GLN A 206 -7.47 -3.20 -3.76
CA GLN A 206 -6.45 -2.36 -4.36
C GLN A 206 -6.32 -1.08 -3.55
N VAL A 207 -5.13 -0.82 -3.02
CA VAL A 207 -4.75 0.41 -2.33
C VAL A 207 -3.89 1.23 -3.28
N THR A 208 -4.32 2.43 -3.62
CA THR A 208 -3.60 3.31 -4.55
C THR A 208 -2.72 4.34 -3.84
N PRO A 209 -1.58 4.72 -4.41
CA PRO A 209 -0.77 5.86 -3.98
C PRO A 209 -1.54 7.18 -4.01
N GLY A 210 -1.58 7.93 -2.91
CA GLY A 210 -2.04 9.31 -2.96
C GLY A 210 -2.29 9.92 -1.58
N PRO A 211 -2.15 11.25 -1.45
CA PRO A 211 -2.54 11.98 -0.25
C PRO A 211 -4.06 12.18 -0.16
N ASP A 212 -4.87 11.33 -0.82
CA ASP A 212 -6.31 11.50 -0.82
C ASP A 212 -6.82 11.31 0.61
N GLU A 213 -7.48 12.35 1.13
CA GLU A 213 -8.03 12.38 2.49
C GLU A 213 -9.22 11.42 2.65
N ASP A 214 -9.74 10.89 1.53
CA ASP A 214 -10.85 9.95 1.51
C ASP A 214 -10.32 8.51 1.57
N PRO A 215 -10.57 7.76 2.65
CA PRO A 215 -10.13 6.37 2.76
C PRO A 215 -10.68 5.49 1.63
N ASP A 216 -9.95 4.42 1.30
CA ASP A 216 -10.48 3.29 0.55
C ASP A 216 -11.50 2.56 1.43
N VAL A 217 -12.78 2.94 1.28
CA VAL A 217 -13.87 2.37 2.06
C VAL A 217 -14.52 1.18 1.35
N VAL A 218 -14.49 0.02 2.00
CA VAL A 218 -15.31 -1.13 1.61
C VAL A 218 -16.65 -1.05 2.34
N TYR A 219 -17.71 -0.74 1.59
CA TYR A 219 -19.07 -0.72 2.13
C TYR A 219 -19.69 -2.11 2.11
N VAL A 220 -20.24 -2.54 3.25
CA VAL A 220 -20.92 -3.84 3.36
C VAL A 220 -22.30 -3.70 3.97
N GLN A 221 -23.25 -4.47 3.44
CA GLN A 221 -24.61 -4.54 3.97
C GLN A 221 -24.78 -5.79 4.84
N LEU A 222 -25.34 -5.60 6.03
CA LEU A 222 -25.58 -6.69 6.98
C LEU A 222 -27.09 -6.95 7.12
N ASN A 223 -27.47 -8.22 7.24
CA ASN A 223 -28.85 -8.64 7.50
C ASN A 223 -29.29 -8.35 8.94
N ARG A 224 -28.32 -8.27 9.85
CA ARG A 224 -28.48 -8.06 11.29
C ARG A 224 -27.17 -7.55 11.89
N GLU A 225 -27.24 -7.04 13.12
CA GLU A 225 -26.03 -6.70 13.88
C GLU A 225 -25.16 -7.96 14.12
N PRO A 226 -23.84 -7.87 13.91
CA PRO A 226 -22.91 -8.97 14.15
C PRO A 226 -22.73 -9.20 15.66
N THR A 227 -22.53 -10.45 16.04
CA THR A 227 -22.23 -10.86 17.42
C THR A 227 -20.85 -11.51 17.48
N VAL A 228 -20.31 -11.72 18.69
CA VAL A 228 -19.03 -12.41 18.87
C VAL A 228 -19.00 -13.81 18.23
N ALA A 229 -20.15 -14.50 18.17
CA ALA A 229 -20.27 -15.81 17.54
C ALA A 229 -20.18 -15.76 16.00
N ASP A 230 -20.35 -14.59 15.40
CA ASP A 230 -20.27 -14.39 13.96
C ASP A 230 -18.87 -14.04 13.48
N LEU A 231 -17.94 -13.79 14.41
CA LEU A 231 -16.57 -13.42 14.10
C LEU A 231 -15.77 -14.63 13.66
N ILE A 232 -14.93 -14.42 12.65
CA ILE A 232 -13.97 -15.40 12.18
C ILE A 232 -12.58 -14.97 12.66
N THR A 233 -11.80 -15.92 13.20
CA THR A 233 -10.47 -15.67 13.76
C THR A 233 -9.33 -16.08 12.82
N THR A 234 -9.64 -16.63 11.65
CA THR A 234 -8.66 -17.08 10.65
C THR A 234 -9.26 -16.93 9.25
N PRO A 235 -8.56 -16.32 8.29
CA PRO A 235 -9.05 -16.20 6.91
C PRO A 235 -9.35 -17.58 6.30
N GLU A 236 -10.36 -17.67 5.45
CA GLU A 236 -10.81 -18.92 4.84
C GLU A 236 -9.88 -19.39 3.70
N ASN A 237 -9.04 -18.51 3.12
CA ASN A 237 -8.17 -18.83 1.99
C ASN A 237 -6.67 -18.96 2.33
N GLY A 238 -6.34 -19.53 3.50
CA GLY A 238 -4.95 -19.86 3.89
C GLY A 238 -4.31 -20.98 3.07
#